data_AF-S8ARL0-F1
#
_entry.id   AF-S8ARL0-F1
#
_cell.length_a   1.000
_cell.length_b   1.000
_cell.length_c   1.000
_cell.angle_alpha   90.00
_cell.angle_beta   90.00
_cell.angle_gamma   90.00
#
_symmetry.space_group_name_H-M   'P 1'
#
loop_
_entity.id
_entity.type
_entity.pdbx_description
1 polymer ?
#
loop_
_entity_poly.entity_id
_entity_poly.type
_entity_poly.pdbx_seq_one_letter_code
_entity_poly.pdbx_strand_id
1 'polypeptide(L)'
;MNLRGFMDYDAEKVVDLYAAADYLQISDLKTSLLRWVGNTWQERSELIENETELKPYQVIQSLCVHSQLSDWPLLRECVRAAKPSVGFQASDLVELAKGEPGSAFLLALMVELSQCIINKRTCTECQIKYDLYDLSDEEKCLYCSNLCKKAPFVARHDLEG
;
A
#
# COMPACT_ATOMS: atom_id res chain seq x y z
N MET A 1 4.87 -5.16 21.27
CA MET A 1 5.36 -6.55 21.16
C MET A 1 6.34 -6.61 19.99
N ASN A 2 7.56 -7.15 20.17
CA ASN A 2 8.60 -7.10 19.12
C ASN A 2 8.59 -8.39 18.30
N LEU A 3 8.04 -8.34 17.09
CA LEU A 3 7.85 -9.50 16.20
C LEU A 3 9.12 -9.92 15.43
N ARG A 4 10.24 -9.18 15.58
CA ARG A 4 11.50 -9.43 14.84
C ARG A 4 12.11 -10.82 15.05
N GLY A 5 11.76 -11.54 16.13
CA GLY A 5 12.23 -12.90 16.38
C GLY A 5 11.34 -14.01 15.82
N PHE A 6 10.16 -13.66 15.27
CA PHE A 6 9.20 -14.58 14.69
C PHE A 6 9.31 -14.51 13.15
N MET A 7 9.86 -15.59 12.57
CA MET A 7 9.45 -16.15 11.27
C MET A 7 9.99 -15.54 9.98
N ASP A 8 10.43 -16.44 9.10
CA ASP A 8 10.24 -16.29 7.67
C ASP A 8 8.78 -15.94 7.39
N TYR A 9 8.54 -14.93 6.56
CA TYR A 9 7.19 -14.49 6.20
C TYR A 9 6.36 -15.67 5.68
N ASP A 10 5.18 -15.84 6.26
CA ASP A 10 4.20 -16.86 5.90
C ASP A 10 2.82 -16.18 5.83
N ALA A 11 2.30 -16.07 4.62
CA ALA A 11 1.06 -15.35 4.33
C ALA A 11 -0.15 -15.91 5.09
N GLU A 12 -0.27 -17.24 5.20
CA GLU A 12 -1.41 -17.88 5.87
C GLU A 12 -1.36 -17.60 7.37
N LYS A 13 -0.19 -17.75 7.99
CA LYS A 13 0.00 -17.45 9.42
C LYS A 13 -0.29 -15.98 9.76
N VAL A 14 0.05 -15.05 8.87
CA VAL A 14 -0.26 -13.63 9.04
C VAL A 14 -1.78 -13.42 9.08
N VAL A 15 -2.50 -14.01 8.14
CA VAL A 15 -3.96 -13.89 8.08
C VAL A 15 -4.60 -14.51 9.32
N ASP A 16 -4.20 -15.72 9.69
CA ASP A 16 -4.73 -16.43 10.86
C ASP A 16 -4.47 -15.67 12.16
N LEU A 17 -3.25 -15.15 12.34
CA LEU A 17 -2.90 -14.38 13.53
C LEU A 17 -3.67 -13.07 13.61
N TYR A 18 -3.90 -12.40 12.48
CA TYR A 18 -4.69 -11.18 12.44
C TYR A 18 -6.16 -11.44 12.77
N ALA A 19 -6.74 -12.51 12.20
CA ALA A 19 -8.12 -12.93 12.49
C ALA A 19 -8.28 -13.32 13.97
N ALA A 20 -7.33 -14.06 14.54
CA ALA A 20 -7.32 -14.41 15.95
C ALA A 20 -7.19 -13.16 16.85
N ALA A 21 -6.34 -12.20 16.48
CA ALA A 21 -6.19 -10.95 17.20
C ALA A 21 -7.48 -10.11 17.17
N ASP A 22 -8.21 -10.09 16.04
CA ASP A 22 -9.52 -9.43 15.95
C ASP A 22 -10.57 -10.14 16.80
N TYR A 23 -10.66 -11.46 16.73
CA TYR A 23 -11.59 -12.26 17.54
C TYR A 23 -11.37 -12.06 19.05
N LEU A 24 -10.12 -12.04 19.48
CA LEU A 24 -9.72 -11.80 20.87
C LEU A 24 -9.70 -10.32 21.26
N GLN A 25 -10.00 -9.42 20.32
CA GLN A 25 -10.01 -7.96 20.51
C GLN A 25 -8.67 -7.38 21.01
N ILE A 26 -7.55 -7.93 20.53
CA ILE A 26 -6.19 -7.51 20.89
C ILE A 26 -5.68 -6.52 19.83
N SER A 27 -6.11 -5.26 19.94
CA SER A 27 -5.78 -4.17 18.99
C SER A 27 -4.28 -3.92 18.83
N ASP A 28 -3.50 -4.03 19.91
CA ASP A 28 -2.05 -3.87 19.88
C ASP A 28 -1.35 -4.93 19.03
N LEU A 29 -1.88 -6.15 19.01
CA LEU A 29 -1.36 -7.24 18.19
C LEU A 29 -1.66 -6.99 16.72
N LYS A 30 -2.91 -6.60 16.37
CA LYS A 30 -3.28 -6.19 15.00
C LYS A 30 -2.37 -5.08 14.50
N THR A 31 -2.18 -4.04 15.31
CA THR A 31 -1.32 -2.90 15.01
C THR A 31 0.13 -3.31 14.79
N SER A 32 0.67 -4.15 15.69
CA SER A 32 2.05 -4.64 15.58
C SER A 32 2.25 -5.50 14.34
N LEU A 33 1.27 -6.35 14.02
CA LEU A 33 1.30 -7.24 12.87
C LEU A 33 1.23 -6.45 11.56
N LEU A 34 0.31 -5.49 11.40
CA LEU A 34 0.22 -4.65 10.20
C LEU A 34 1.51 -3.86 9.96
N ARG A 35 2.11 -3.28 11.02
CA ARG A 35 3.42 -2.60 10.89
C ARG A 35 4.52 -3.55 10.44
N TRP A 36 4.56 -4.74 11.01
CA TRP A 36 5.55 -5.75 10.63
C TRP A 36 5.37 -6.21 9.18
N VAL A 37 4.13 -6.45 8.73
CA VAL A 37 3.81 -6.80 7.34
C VAL A 37 4.25 -5.70 6.38
N GLY A 38 3.88 -4.44 6.67
CA GLY A 38 4.27 -3.29 5.85
C GLY A 38 5.78 -3.15 5.72
N ASN A 39 6.52 -3.26 6.83
CA ASN A 39 7.98 -3.20 6.81
C ASN A 39 8.59 -4.37 6.03
N THR A 40 8.08 -5.59 6.23
CA THR A 40 8.57 -6.80 5.55
C THR A 40 8.41 -6.70 4.03
N TRP A 41 7.26 -6.22 3.55
CA TRP A 41 7.06 -6.04 2.10
C TRP A 41 7.89 -4.89 1.53
N GLN A 42 8.09 -3.81 2.29
CA GLN A 42 8.98 -2.73 1.86
C GLN A 42 10.43 -3.22 1.70
N GLU A 43 10.92 -4.02 2.65
CA GLU A 43 12.26 -4.63 2.61
C GLU A 43 12.39 -5.68 1.50
N ARG A 44 11.35 -6.48 1.25
CA ARG A 44 11.33 -7.52 0.21
C ARG A 44 11.07 -7.01 -1.20
N SER A 45 10.72 -5.75 -1.37
CA SER A 45 10.31 -5.19 -2.66
C SER A 45 11.41 -5.25 -3.75
N GLU A 46 12.66 -5.50 -3.33
CA GLU A 46 13.83 -5.68 -4.20
C GLU A 46 14.09 -7.15 -4.63
N LEU A 47 13.31 -8.13 -4.14
CA LEU A 47 13.67 -9.56 -4.19
C LEU A 47 12.55 -10.54 -4.64
N ILE A 48 11.38 -10.07 -5.06
CA ILE A 48 10.23 -10.96 -5.33
C ILE A 48 10.26 -11.48 -6.78
N GLU A 49 10.91 -12.63 -6.99
CA GLU A 49 10.88 -13.41 -8.24
C GLU A 49 10.11 -14.75 -8.12
N ASN A 50 9.63 -15.15 -6.93
CA ASN A 50 9.04 -16.48 -6.74
C ASN A 50 7.51 -16.50 -6.89
N GLU A 51 7.02 -17.31 -7.83
CA GLU A 51 5.60 -17.46 -8.21
C GLU A 51 4.71 -18.24 -7.22
N THR A 52 5.27 -18.81 -6.13
CA THR A 52 4.56 -19.78 -5.27
C THR A 52 3.96 -19.22 -3.99
N GLU A 53 4.22 -17.96 -3.63
CA GLU A 53 3.61 -17.32 -2.44
C GLU A 53 2.31 -16.57 -2.78
N LEU A 54 1.35 -16.57 -1.86
CA LEU A 54 0.15 -15.71 -1.95
C LEU A 54 0.57 -14.27 -2.24
N LYS A 55 -0.03 -13.68 -3.27
CA LYS A 55 0.32 -12.33 -3.67
C LYS A 55 -0.08 -11.35 -2.56
N PRO A 56 0.69 -10.27 -2.31
CA PRO A 56 0.40 -9.32 -1.24
C PRO A 56 -1.04 -8.80 -1.21
N TYR A 57 -1.68 -8.60 -2.37
CA TYR A 57 -3.08 -8.14 -2.41
C TYR A 57 -4.08 -9.18 -1.89
N GLN A 58 -3.82 -10.48 -2.09
CA GLN A 58 -4.68 -11.55 -1.55
C GLN A 58 -4.59 -11.57 -0.03
N VAL A 59 -3.39 -11.38 0.51
CA VAL A 59 -3.18 -11.23 1.96
C VAL A 59 -3.93 -10.02 2.48
N ILE A 60 -3.78 -8.84 1.86
CA ILE A 60 -4.49 -7.63 2.29
C ILE A 60 -6.01 -7.81 2.19
N GLN A 61 -6.51 -8.48 1.14
CA GLN A 61 -7.93 -8.79 0.99
C GLN A 61 -8.44 -9.60 2.19
N SER A 62 -7.73 -10.65 2.59
CA SER A 62 -8.07 -11.45 3.77
C SER A 62 -7.99 -10.63 5.06
N LEU A 63 -6.99 -9.77 5.22
CA LEU A 63 -6.89 -8.87 6.38
C LEU A 63 -8.08 -7.89 6.42
N CYS A 64 -8.54 -7.40 5.27
CA CYS A 64 -9.69 -6.50 5.17
C CYS A 64 -10.98 -7.15 5.71
N VAL A 65 -11.13 -8.47 5.64
CA VAL A 65 -12.31 -9.20 6.20
C VAL A 65 -12.43 -8.99 7.71
N HIS A 66 -11.31 -8.93 8.42
CA HIS A 66 -11.23 -8.79 9.88
C HIS A 66 -10.81 -7.38 10.31
N SER A 67 -10.88 -6.41 9.40
CA SER A 67 -10.40 -5.05 9.66
C SER A 67 -11.51 -4.16 10.21
N GLN A 68 -11.10 -3.20 11.04
CA GLN A 68 -11.94 -2.12 11.54
C GLN A 68 -11.44 -0.79 10.96
N LEU A 69 -12.25 0.27 11.06
CA LEU A 69 -11.87 1.60 10.56
C LEU A 69 -10.56 2.13 11.17
N SER A 70 -10.24 1.72 12.41
CA SER A 70 -8.97 2.06 13.07
C SER A 70 -7.74 1.45 12.40
N ASP A 71 -7.89 0.33 11.70
CA ASP A 71 -6.79 -0.37 11.04
C ASP A 71 -6.45 0.27 9.68
N TRP A 72 -7.34 1.12 9.18
CA TRP A 72 -7.29 1.68 7.84
C TRP A 72 -5.99 2.43 7.52
N PRO A 73 -5.43 3.28 8.41
CA PRO A 73 -4.16 3.95 8.13
C PRO A 73 -2.99 2.99 7.92
N LEU A 74 -2.95 1.88 8.67
CA LEU A 74 -1.87 0.89 8.56
C LEU A 74 -2.07 -0.04 7.36
N LEU A 75 -3.30 -0.39 7.02
CA LEU A 75 -3.61 -1.12 5.78
C LEU A 75 -3.23 -0.30 4.54
N ARG A 76 -3.40 1.03 4.56
CA ARG A 76 -2.87 1.91 3.50
C ARG A 76 -1.36 1.83 3.39
N GLU A 77 -0.64 1.81 4.51
CA GLU A 77 0.82 1.64 4.51
C GLU A 77 1.21 0.28 3.91
N CYS A 78 0.51 -0.79 4.26
CA CYS A 78 0.72 -2.14 3.70
C CYS A 78 0.50 -2.18 2.18
N VAL A 79 -0.61 -1.60 1.70
CA VAL A 79 -0.92 -1.48 0.26
C VAL A 79 0.16 -0.68 -0.49
N ARG A 80 0.69 0.38 0.14
CA ARG A 80 1.79 1.17 -0.44
C ARG A 80 3.12 0.40 -0.46
N ALA A 81 3.42 -0.35 0.59
CA ALA A 81 4.62 -1.17 0.69
C ALA A 81 4.63 -2.32 -0.33
N ALA A 82 3.47 -2.90 -0.62
CA ALA A 82 3.30 -3.92 -1.64
C ALA A 82 3.49 -3.40 -3.09
N LYS A 83 3.57 -2.08 -3.30
CA LYS A 83 3.59 -1.44 -4.62
C LYS A 83 4.72 -1.90 -5.56
N PRO A 84 5.99 -2.05 -5.14
CA PRO A 84 7.07 -2.36 -6.08
C PRO A 84 7.06 -3.83 -6.53
N SER A 85 6.57 -4.72 -5.68
CA SER A 85 6.43 -6.16 -5.91
C SER A 85 5.23 -6.57 -6.76
N VAL A 86 4.38 -5.61 -7.14
CA VAL A 86 3.10 -5.87 -7.78
C VAL A 86 3.04 -5.01 -9.03
N GLY A 87 3.36 -5.60 -10.17
CA GLY A 87 2.85 -5.13 -11.45
C GLY A 87 1.33 -5.25 -11.43
N PHE A 88 0.65 -4.35 -10.72
CA PHE A 88 -0.78 -4.38 -10.48
C PHE A 88 -1.49 -4.13 -11.81
N GLN A 89 -2.05 -5.18 -12.39
CA GLN A 89 -2.68 -5.11 -13.69
C GLN A 89 -4.17 -4.83 -13.52
N ALA A 90 -4.79 -4.27 -14.56
CA ALA A 90 -6.23 -4.02 -14.55
C ALA A 90 -7.05 -5.31 -14.31
N SER A 91 -6.50 -6.48 -14.64
CA SER A 91 -7.10 -7.79 -14.34
C SER A 91 -7.26 -8.06 -12.84
N ASP A 92 -6.31 -7.63 -12.01
CA ASP A 92 -6.36 -7.87 -10.56
C ASP A 92 -7.52 -7.07 -9.91
N LEU A 93 -7.81 -5.87 -10.43
CA LEU A 93 -8.99 -5.09 -10.01
C LEU A 93 -10.30 -5.79 -10.38
N VAL A 94 -10.35 -6.41 -11.55
CA VAL A 94 -11.54 -7.15 -12.01
C VAL A 94 -11.76 -8.38 -11.14
N GLU A 95 -10.70 -9.09 -10.74
CA GLU A 95 -10.80 -10.21 -9.80
C GLU A 95 -11.31 -9.76 -8.44
N LEU A 96 -10.75 -8.69 -7.88
CA LEU A 96 -11.23 -8.11 -6.63
C LEU A 96 -12.70 -7.66 -6.74
N ALA A 97 -13.11 -7.12 -7.88
CA ALA A 97 -14.49 -6.69 -8.11
C ALA A 97 -15.52 -7.83 -8.18
N LYS A 98 -15.12 -9.11 -8.23
CA LYS A 98 -16.03 -10.27 -8.22
C LYS A 98 -16.80 -10.44 -6.90
N GLY A 99 -16.47 -9.65 -5.86
CA GLY A 99 -17.34 -9.48 -4.70
C GLY A 99 -17.04 -10.43 -3.53
N GLU A 100 -15.82 -10.94 -3.42
CA GLU A 100 -15.40 -11.67 -2.23
C GLU A 100 -15.38 -10.76 -0.98
N PRO A 101 -15.51 -11.32 0.23
CA PRO A 101 -15.38 -10.57 1.47
C PRO A 101 -14.05 -9.80 1.54
N GLY A 102 -14.08 -8.57 2.04
CA GLY A 102 -12.89 -7.71 2.12
C GLY A 102 -12.52 -7.00 0.81
N SER A 103 -13.04 -7.44 -0.34
CA SER A 103 -12.68 -6.86 -1.64
C SER A 103 -13.14 -5.41 -1.82
N ALA A 104 -14.33 -5.04 -1.34
CA ALA A 104 -14.81 -3.66 -1.44
C ALA A 104 -13.87 -2.68 -0.72
N PHE A 105 -13.33 -3.10 0.43
CA PHE A 105 -12.43 -2.26 1.20
C PHE A 105 -11.04 -2.18 0.57
N LEU A 106 -10.51 -3.33 0.10
CA LEU A 106 -9.28 -3.35 -0.68
C LEU A 106 -9.40 -2.51 -1.96
N LEU A 107 -10.51 -2.58 -2.69
CA LEU A 107 -10.75 -1.75 -3.87
C LEU A 107 -10.68 -0.26 -3.53
N ALA A 108 -11.27 0.19 -2.42
CA ALA A 108 -11.17 1.57 -1.98
C ALA A 108 -9.71 1.99 -1.74
N LEU A 109 -8.93 1.14 -1.06
CA LEU A 109 -7.50 1.35 -0.84
C LEU A 109 -6.70 1.42 -2.14
N MET A 110 -7.01 0.55 -3.10
CA MET A 110 -6.32 0.49 -4.39
C MET A 110 -6.67 1.68 -5.28
N VAL A 111 -7.92 2.15 -5.27
CA VAL A 111 -8.34 3.37 -5.98
C VAL A 111 -7.63 4.59 -5.39
N GLU A 112 -7.55 4.69 -4.05
CA GLU A 112 -6.81 5.77 -3.38
C GLU A 112 -5.32 5.77 -3.77
N LEU A 113 -4.69 4.58 -3.80
CA LEU A 113 -3.31 4.44 -4.24
C LEU A 113 -3.14 4.85 -5.71
N SER A 114 -4.05 4.41 -6.59
CA SER A 114 -4.02 4.72 -8.02
C SER A 114 -4.18 6.21 -8.28
N GLN A 115 -5.10 6.87 -7.57
CA GLN A 115 -5.27 8.32 -7.61
C GLN A 115 -4.02 9.04 -7.12
N CYS A 116 -3.37 8.55 -6.06
CA CYS A 116 -2.09 9.09 -5.59
C CYS A 116 -1.00 8.97 -6.67
N ILE A 117 -0.91 7.84 -7.38
CA ILE A 117 0.06 7.65 -8.46
C ILE A 117 -0.22 8.58 -9.64
N ILE A 118 -1.48 8.68 -10.07
CA ILE A 118 -1.89 9.58 -11.16
C ILE A 118 -1.56 11.03 -10.79
N ASN A 119 -1.94 11.48 -9.59
CA ASN A 119 -1.67 12.84 -9.13
C ASN A 119 -0.18 13.15 -8.99
N LYS A 120 0.67 12.14 -8.72
CA LYS A 120 2.13 12.29 -8.66
C LYS A 120 2.79 12.40 -10.03
N ARG A 121 2.16 11.88 -11.08
CA ARG A 121 2.71 11.86 -12.45
C ARG A 121 1.99 12.80 -13.40
N THR A 122 1.08 13.64 -12.90
CA THR A 122 0.24 14.47 -13.75
C THR A 122 0.32 15.91 -13.29
N CYS A 123 0.46 16.84 -14.24
CA CYS A 123 0.47 18.26 -13.91
C CYS A 123 -0.94 18.70 -13.50
N THR A 124 -1.08 19.36 -12.36
CA THR A 124 -2.39 19.86 -11.90
C THR A 124 -2.98 20.93 -12.81
N GLU A 125 -2.13 21.64 -13.57
CA GLU A 125 -2.54 22.73 -14.45
C GLU A 125 -2.87 22.27 -15.87
N CYS A 126 -2.00 21.47 -16.50
CA CYS A 126 -2.18 21.05 -17.90
C CYS A 126 -2.59 19.58 -18.07
N GLN A 127 -2.68 18.81 -16.99
CA GLN A 127 -3.06 17.40 -16.96
C GLN A 127 -2.18 16.46 -17.82
N ILE A 128 -1.01 16.93 -18.25
CA ILE A 128 -0.04 16.10 -18.98
C ILE A 128 0.64 15.15 -17.99
N LYS A 129 0.76 13.89 -18.39
CA LYS A 129 1.55 12.89 -17.68
C LYS A 129 3.03 13.16 -17.93
N TYR A 130 3.82 13.23 -16.85
CA TYR A 130 5.25 13.46 -16.90
C TYR A 130 5.98 12.40 -16.06
N ASP A 131 7.17 11.99 -16.48
CA ASP A 131 8.03 11.15 -15.65
C ASP A 131 8.68 11.98 -14.55
N LEU A 132 9.13 11.34 -13.46
CA LEU A 132 9.77 12.05 -12.33
C LEU A 132 11.01 12.87 -12.75
N TYR A 133 11.57 12.57 -13.93
CA TYR A 133 12.70 13.25 -14.55
C TYR A 133 12.30 14.44 -15.44
N ASP A 134 11.01 14.67 -15.64
CA ASP A 134 10.44 15.77 -16.45
C ASP A 134 10.08 17.00 -15.60
N LEU A 135 10.61 17.09 -14.38
CA LEU A 135 10.54 18.27 -13.53
C LEU A 135 11.92 18.93 -13.52
N SER A 136 11.97 20.24 -13.79
CA SER A 136 13.20 21.01 -13.55
C SER A 136 13.50 21.08 -12.04
N ASP A 137 14.72 21.51 -11.66
CA ASP A 137 15.15 21.72 -10.27
C ASP A 137 14.19 22.61 -9.42
N GLU A 138 13.26 23.30 -10.08
CA GLU A 138 12.25 24.20 -9.49
C GLU A 138 10.82 23.61 -9.49
N GLU A 139 10.65 22.29 -9.70
CA GLU A 139 9.34 21.60 -9.73
C GLU A 139 8.34 22.15 -10.77
N LYS A 140 8.86 22.75 -11.86
CA LYS A 140 8.05 23.23 -12.97
C LYS A 140 7.79 22.10 -13.96
N CYS A 141 6.56 22.02 -14.47
CA CYS A 141 6.23 21.12 -15.55
C CYS A 141 6.92 21.57 -16.85
N LEU A 142 7.69 20.70 -17.50
CA LEU A 142 8.38 21.02 -18.76
C LEU A 142 7.43 21.40 -19.92
N TYR A 143 6.15 21.03 -19.85
CA TYR A 143 5.19 21.27 -20.93
C TYR A 143 4.43 22.59 -20.82
N CYS A 144 4.06 23.00 -19.60
CA CYS A 144 3.29 24.23 -19.39
C CYS A 144 4.06 25.30 -18.61
N SER A 145 5.28 24.99 -18.15
CA SER A 145 6.15 25.87 -17.34
C SER A 145 5.55 26.34 -16.01
N ASN A 146 4.37 25.84 -15.64
CA ASN A 146 3.74 26.15 -14.35
C ASN A 146 4.34 25.30 -13.23
N LEU A 147 4.31 25.85 -12.02
CA LEU A 147 4.68 25.15 -10.78
C LEU A 147 3.71 23.99 -10.55
N CYS A 148 4.22 22.76 -10.51
CA CYS A 148 3.43 21.64 -10.05
C CYS A 148 3.39 21.67 -8.53
N LYS A 149 2.25 22.03 -7.94
CA LYS A 149 2.06 21.84 -6.50
C LYS A 149 2.10 20.33 -6.25
N LYS A 150 3.15 19.85 -5.58
CA LYS A 150 3.17 18.49 -5.04
C LYS A 150 1.84 18.26 -4.31
N ALA A 151 1.10 17.23 -4.73
CA ALA A 151 -0.01 16.74 -3.93
C ALA A 151 0.56 16.49 -2.51
N PRO A 152 -0.12 16.94 -1.43
CA PRO A 152 0.41 16.87 -0.09
C PRO A 152 0.61 15.40 0.28
N PHE A 153 1.83 14.93 0.10
CA PHE A 153 2.30 13.67 0.62
C PHE A 153 3.29 14.08 1.68
N VAL A 154 2.88 13.90 2.94
CA VAL A 154 3.81 13.85 4.07
C VAL A 154 4.74 12.68 3.77
N ALA A 155 5.83 12.96 3.06
CA ALA A 155 7.02 12.15 3.17
C ALA A 155 7.39 12.23 4.65
N ARG A 156 7.44 11.08 5.33
CA ARG A 156 8.17 10.98 6.59
C ARG A 156 9.64 11.27 6.25
N HIS A 157 10.00 12.54 6.21
CA HIS A 157 11.36 13.04 6.38
C HIS A 157 11.43 14.44 7.02
N ASP A 158 10.29 15.07 7.34
CA ASP A 158 10.25 16.39 8.00
C ASP A 158 9.66 16.33 9.44
N LEU A 159 10.08 15.36 10.25
CA LEU A 159 9.88 15.38 11.71
C LEU A 159 11.21 15.38 12.49
N GLU A 160 12.27 15.90 11.87
CA GLU A 160 13.41 16.44 12.60
C GLU A 160 13.53 17.93 12.26
N GLY A 161 13.07 18.75 13.19
CA GLY A 161 13.02 20.21 13.13
C GLY A 161 12.23 20.77 14.29
#